data_AF-A0A7C1IE33-F1
#
_entry.id   AF-A0A7C1IE33-F1
#
_cell.length_a   1.000
_cell.length_b   1.000
_cell.length_c   1.000
_cell.angle_alpha   90.00
_cell.angle_beta   90.00
_cell.angle_gamma   90.00
#
_symmetry.space_group_name_H-M   'P 1'
#
loop_
_entity.id
_entity.type
_entity.pdbx_description
1 polymer ?
#
loop_
_entity_poly.entity_id
_entity_poly.type
_entity_poly.pdbx_seq_one_letter_code
_entity_poly.pdbx_strand_id
1 'polypeptide(L)'
;MPLVYRCSNCGFVLHYLEHVGQDFIGVPSITEVLSKYGYTCPKCKSRLSRPSQENILITSVGVAKKKNLLPMRIGDDYYVMTKVSLIPGYVQKSISEVSH
;
A
#
# COMPACT_ATOMS: atom_id res chain seq x y z
N MET A 1 9.02 8.89 -9.98
CA MET A 1 7.58 9.11 -9.69
C MET A 1 7.10 7.86 -8.99
N PRO A 2 6.92 7.89 -7.66
CA PRO A 2 6.58 6.68 -6.93
C PRO A 2 5.14 6.25 -7.20
N LEU A 3 4.91 4.95 -7.32
CA LEU A 3 3.59 4.35 -7.49
C LEU A 3 3.37 3.27 -6.43
N VAL A 4 2.22 3.31 -5.76
CA VAL A 4 1.89 2.35 -4.68
C VAL A 4 0.58 1.67 -5.02
N TYR A 5 0.63 0.37 -5.31
CA TYR A 5 -0.54 -0.48 -5.40
C TYR A 5 -0.80 -1.11 -4.03
N ARG A 6 -2.01 -0.96 -3.51
CA ARG A 6 -2.38 -1.51 -2.21
C ARG A 6 -3.75 -2.17 -2.24
N CYS A 7 -3.95 -3.12 -1.34
CA CYS A 7 -5.25 -3.67 -1.04
C CYS A 7 -6.14 -2.57 -0.44
N SER A 8 -7.30 -2.32 -1.05
CA SER A 8 -8.28 -1.36 -0.53
C SER A 8 -8.86 -1.78 0.83
N ASN A 9 -8.89 -3.09 1.11
CA ASN A 9 -9.47 -3.64 2.34
C ASN A 9 -8.53 -3.57 3.55
N CYS A 10 -7.24 -3.92 3.41
CA CYS A 10 -6.31 -4.01 4.54
C CYS A 10 -5.08 -3.11 4.44
N GLY A 11 -4.89 -2.38 3.34
CA GLY A 11 -3.74 -1.49 3.15
C GLY A 11 -2.42 -2.19 2.83
N PHE A 12 -2.39 -3.53 2.71
CA PHE A 12 -1.21 -4.28 2.28
C PHE A 12 -0.75 -3.82 0.90
N VAL A 13 0.56 -3.55 0.76
CA VAL A 13 1.17 -3.07 -0.47
C VAL A 13 1.42 -4.25 -1.40
N LEU A 14 0.67 -4.29 -2.49
CA LEU A 14 0.77 -5.32 -3.52
C LEU A 14 2.01 -5.11 -4.39
N HIS A 15 2.34 -3.85 -4.66
CA HIS A 15 3.53 -3.48 -5.41
C HIS A 15 3.90 -2.02 -5.12
N TYR A 16 5.19 -1.76 -4.98
CA TYR A 16 5.73 -0.41 -4.85
C TYR A 16 6.77 -0.20 -5.93
N LEU A 17 6.57 0.83 -6.74
CA LEU A 17 7.53 1.28 -7.73
C LEU A 17 8.12 2.59 -7.22
N GLU A 18 9.37 2.59 -6.78
CA GLU A 18 10.04 3.82 -6.36
C GLU A 18 10.55 4.59 -7.60
N HIS A 19 11.19 3.85 -8.52
CA HIS A 19 11.78 4.35 -9.76
C HIS A 19 11.50 3.36 -10.91
N VAL A 20 11.40 3.87 -12.14
CA VAL A 20 11.22 3.03 -13.35
C VAL A 20 12.49 2.20 -13.57
N GLY A 21 12.34 0.93 -13.93
CA GLY A 21 13.47 0.01 -14.16
C GLY A 21 13.89 -0.84 -12.95
N GLN A 22 13.17 -0.75 -11.82
CA GLN A 22 13.47 -1.54 -10.62
C GLN A 22 13.07 -3.01 -10.77
N ASP A 23 11.79 -3.28 -11.04
CA ASP A 23 11.24 -4.65 -11.12
C ASP A 23 10.65 -4.99 -12.51
N PHE A 24 10.45 -3.97 -13.34
CA PHE A 24 9.82 -4.08 -14.65
C PHE A 24 10.50 -3.12 -15.63
N ILE A 25 10.47 -3.45 -16.93
CA ILE A 25 10.94 -2.57 -18.02
C ILE A 25 10.18 -1.23 -18.02
N GLY A 26 8.95 -1.21 -17.48
CA GLY A 26 8.11 -0.01 -17.36
C GLY A 26 7.27 0.00 -16.07
N VAL A 27 6.14 0.71 -16.11
CA VAL A 27 5.17 0.71 -15.00
C VAL A 27 4.26 -0.51 -15.16
N PRO A 28 4.17 -1.43 -14.18
CA PRO A 28 3.28 -2.58 -14.31
C PRO A 28 1.83 -2.12 -14.34
N SER A 29 1.06 -2.71 -15.25
CA SER A 29 -0.37 -2.50 -15.33
C SER A 29 -1.07 -3.10 -14.12
N ILE A 30 -2.24 -2.56 -13.79
CA ILE A 30 -3.07 -3.08 -12.70
C ILE A 30 -3.35 -4.58 -12.89
N THR A 31 -3.60 -5.03 -14.12
CA THR A 31 -3.90 -6.44 -14.40
C THR A 31 -2.70 -7.33 -14.09
N GLU A 32 -1.48 -6.93 -14.43
CA GLU A 32 -0.26 -7.68 -14.10
C GLU A 32 -0.07 -7.79 -12.58
N VAL A 33 -0.26 -6.69 -11.85
CA VAL A 33 -0.19 -6.68 -10.39
C VAL A 33 -1.24 -7.62 -9.78
N LEU A 34 -2.48 -7.61 -10.27
CA LEU A 34 -3.55 -8.47 -9.77
C LEU A 34 -3.31 -9.95 -10.08
N SER A 35 -2.89 -10.27 -11.31
CA SER A 35 -2.63 -11.64 -11.75
C SER A 35 -1.50 -12.29 -10.96
N LYS A 36 -0.48 -11.53 -10.55
CA LYS A 36 0.61 -12.01 -9.67
C LYS A 36 0.09 -12.63 -8.36
N TYR A 37 -1.06 -12.16 -7.86
CA TYR A 37 -1.68 -12.65 -6.63
C TYR A 37 -2.94 -13.49 -6.87
N GLY A 38 -3.21 -13.92 -8.11
CA GLY A 38 -4.43 -14.68 -8.42
C GLY A 38 -5.71 -13.95 -8.01
N TYR A 39 -5.73 -12.62 -8.13
CA TYR A 39 -6.86 -11.77 -7.74
C TYR A 39 -7.29 -11.90 -6.27
N THR A 40 -6.40 -12.35 -5.38
CA THR A 40 -6.70 -12.51 -3.95
C THR A 40 -5.60 -11.88 -3.09
N CYS A 41 -5.97 -11.06 -2.10
CA CYS A 41 -4.99 -10.45 -1.22
C CYS A 41 -4.27 -11.54 -0.39
N PRO A 42 -2.93 -11.61 -0.39
CA PRO A 42 -2.22 -12.63 0.37
C PRO A 42 -2.41 -12.48 1.89
N LYS A 43 -2.72 -11.27 2.37
CA LYS A 43 -2.91 -10.95 3.79
C LYS A 43 -4.33 -11.15 4.29
N CYS A 44 -5.28 -10.34 3.83
CA CYS A 44 -6.65 -10.41 4.35
C CYS A 44 -7.57 -11.35 3.56
N LYS A 45 -7.06 -12.02 2.51
CA LYS A 45 -7.80 -12.94 1.64
C LYS A 45 -9.00 -12.31 0.90
N SER A 46 -9.15 -10.99 0.91
CA SER A 46 -10.17 -10.30 0.13
C SER A 46 -9.90 -10.44 -1.36
N ARG A 47 -10.96 -10.54 -2.17
CA ARG A 47 -10.87 -10.49 -3.63
C ARG A 47 -10.33 -9.12 -4.06
N LEU A 48 -9.29 -9.13 -4.90
CA LEU A 48 -8.74 -7.93 -5.51
C LEU A 48 -9.44 -7.66 -6.84
N SER A 49 -9.79 -6.41 -7.07
CA SER A 49 -10.43 -5.94 -8.29
C SER A 49 -9.71 -4.70 -8.82
N ARG A 50 -10.01 -4.32 -10.06
CA ARG A 50 -9.56 -3.04 -10.60
C ARG A 50 -10.12 -1.90 -9.73
N PRO A 51 -9.29 -0.90 -9.37
CA PRO A 51 -9.75 0.27 -8.63
C PRO A 51 -10.72 1.09 -9.48
N SER A 52 -11.76 1.63 -8.85
CA SER A 52 -12.57 2.73 -9.39
C SER A 52 -11.82 4.07 -9.26
N GLN A 53 -12.35 5.12 -9.88
CA GLN A 53 -11.74 6.44 -9.86
C GLN A 53 -11.56 7.00 -8.44
N GLU A 54 -12.47 6.73 -7.51
CA GLU A 54 -12.32 7.19 -6.11
C GLU A 54 -11.16 6.52 -5.35
N ASN A 55 -10.65 5.39 -5.84
CA ASN A 55 -9.53 4.67 -5.23
C ASN A 55 -8.16 5.20 -5.69
N ILE A 56 -8.13 6.13 -6.65
CA ILE A 56 -6.91 6.67 -7.24
C ILE A 56 -6.58 8.00 -6.57
N LEU A 57 -5.39 8.10 -5.98
CA LEU A 57 -4.89 9.32 -5.35
C LEU A 57 -3.60 9.78 -6.02
N ILE A 58 -3.64 10.96 -6.64
CA ILE A 58 -2.47 11.62 -7.23
C ILE A 58 -2.09 12.79 -6.32
N THR A 59 -0.86 12.81 -5.82
CA THR A 59 -0.37 13.87 -4.94
C THR A 59 1.15 14.00 -5.02
N SER A 60 1.69 15.07 -4.44
CA SER A 60 3.14 15.28 -4.39
C SER A 60 3.79 14.36 -3.36
N VAL A 61 5.07 14.03 -3.55
CA VAL A 61 5.82 13.16 -2.62
C VAL A 61 5.88 13.75 -1.21
N GLY A 62 5.99 15.07 -1.07
CA GLY A 62 5.96 15.74 0.22
C GLY A 62 4.63 15.55 0.97
N VAL A 63 3.50 15.66 0.25
CA VAL A 63 2.17 15.40 0.84
C VAL A 63 1.98 13.92 1.14
N ALA A 64 2.46 13.03 0.27
CA ALA A 64 2.41 11.58 0.48
C ALA A 64 3.17 11.17 1.75
N LYS A 65 4.39 11.71 1.96
CA LYS A 65 5.15 11.51 3.21
C LYS A 65 4.40 12.03 4.43
N LYS A 66 3.91 13.27 4.39
CA LYS A 66 3.17 13.88 5.50
C LYS A 66 1.90 13.10 5.89
N LYS A 67 1.28 12.43 4.92
CA LYS A 67 0.07 11.62 5.11
C LYS A 67 0.33 10.11 5.29
N ASN A 68 1.60 9.68 5.42
CA ASN A 68 1.98 8.27 5.53
C ASN A 68 1.43 7.38 4.39
N LEU A 69 1.43 7.91 3.17
CA LEU A 69 0.93 7.24 1.96
C LEU A 69 1.99 6.41 1.24
N LEU A 70 3.25 6.51 1.67
CA LEU A 70 4.33 5.66 1.17
C LEU A 70 4.38 4.35 1.97
N PRO A 71 4.87 3.25 1.38
CA PRO A 71 4.96 1.97 2.05
C PRO A 71 5.86 2.05 3.28
N MET A 72 5.40 1.45 4.38
CA MET A 72 6.17 1.21 5.59
C MET A 72 6.29 -0.29 5.82
N ARG A 73 7.47 -0.74 6.26
CA ARG A 73 7.73 -2.15 6.55
C ARG A 73 7.20 -2.53 7.95
N ILE A 74 6.41 -3.58 8.03
CA ILE A 74 5.99 -4.28 9.26
C ILE A 74 6.37 -5.75 9.09
N GLY A 75 7.33 -6.24 9.89
CA GLY A 75 7.86 -7.59 9.72
C GLY A 75 8.49 -7.79 8.34
N ASP A 76 7.97 -8.76 7.58
CA ASP A 76 8.38 -9.07 6.20
C ASP A 76 7.47 -8.42 5.14
N ASP A 77 6.52 -7.60 5.57
CA ASP A 77 5.46 -7.04 4.75
C ASP A 77 5.50 -5.52 4.68
N TYR A 78 4.82 -4.97 3.66
CA TYR A 78 4.70 -3.52 3.48
C TYR A 78 3.23 -3.10 3.53
N TYR A 79 2.95 -1.99 4.21
CA TYR A 79 1.61 -1.42 4.37
C TYR A 79 1.61 0.09 4.11
N VAL A 80 0.45 0.61 3.71
CA VAL A 80 0.15 2.04 3.76
C VAL A 80 -0.82 2.31 4.89
N MET A 81 -0.46 3.19 5.83
CA MET A 81 -1.31 3.61 6.93
C MET A 81 -2.37 4.61 6.46
N THR A 82 -3.37 4.15 5.72
CA THR A 82 -4.65 4.89 5.65
C THR A 82 -5.56 4.48 6.78
N LYS A 83 -6.56 5.31 7.07
CA LYS A 83 -7.62 5.11 8.07
C LYS A 83 -8.49 3.85 7.80
N VAL A 84 -7.86 2.71 7.60
CA VAL A 84 -8.47 1.40 7.68
C VAL A 84 -8.37 1.02 9.14
N SER A 85 -9.54 0.77 9.73
CA SER A 85 -9.71 0.35 11.11
C SER A 85 -8.61 -0.63 11.51
N LEU A 86 -8.02 -0.32 12.66
CA LEU A 86 -7.09 -1.16 13.39
C LEU A 86 -7.49 -2.62 13.22
N ILE A 87 -6.56 -3.43 12.73
CA ILE A 87 -6.61 -4.89 12.87
C ILE A 87 -6.98 -5.13 14.34
N PRO A 88 -8.07 -5.87 14.67
CA PRO A 88 -8.41 -6.14 16.05
C PRO A 88 -7.24 -6.91 16.67
N GLY A 89 -6.39 -6.22 17.44
CA GLY A 89 -5.18 -6.78 18.02
C GLY A 89 -3.91 -5.91 17.92
N TYR A 90 -3.87 -4.85 17.12
CA TYR A 90 -2.72 -3.92 17.10
C TYR A 90 -3.09 -2.58 17.72
N VAL A 91 -2.76 -2.41 19.00
CA VAL A 91 -2.90 -1.15 19.73
C VAL A 91 -2.15 -0.06 18.98
N GLN A 92 -2.86 1.03 18.70
CA GLN A 92 -2.29 2.25 18.17
C GLN A 92 -1.34 2.80 19.25
N LYS A 93 -0.07 2.41 19.27
CA LYS A 93 0.95 3.24 19.91
C LYS A 93 1.05 4.50 19.07
N SER A 94 0.31 5.52 19.49
CA SER A 94 0.51 6.89 19.06
C SER A 94 2.01 7.17 19.09
N ILE A 95 2.51 7.74 17.99
CA ILE A 95 3.91 8.13 17.77
C ILE A 95 4.41 9.17 18.81
N SER A 96 3.65 9.46 19.86
CA SER A 96 4.04 10.29 21.00
C SER A 96 4.74 9.54 22.16
N GLU A 97 4.93 8.21 22.09
CA GLU A 97 5.57 7.43 23.18
C GLU A 97 6.90 6.75 22.79
N VAL A 98 7.63 7.29 21.82
CA VAL A 98 9.05 6.93 21.61
C VAL A 98 9.91 8.18 21.75
N SER A 99 9.79 8.80 22.92
CA SER A 99 10.66 9.88 23.39
C SER A 99 10.73 9.78 24.90
N HIS A 100 11.56 8.89 25.43
CA HIS A 100 12.29 9.05 26.70
C HIS A 100 13.31 7.93 26.85
#